data_AF-A0A1I7W7I6-F1
#
_entry.id   AF-A0A1I7W7I6-F1
#
_cell.length_a   1.000
_cell.length_b   1.000
_cell.length_c   1.000
_cell.angle_alpha   90.00
_cell.angle_beta   90.00
_cell.angle_gamma   90.00
#
_symmetry.space_group_name_H-M   'P 1'
#
loop_
_entity.id
_entity.type
_entity.pdbx_description
1 polymer ?
#
loop_
_entity_poly.entity_id
_entity_poly.type
_entity_poly.pdbx_seq_one_letter_code
_entity_poly.pdbx_strand_id
1 'polypeptide(L)'
;MVNELFQWSSCSGWICLASHERAEGGQINFFTHTGEKSEQSVLTRSVRVTVIAWHPSEAVVALGWEDGYVTLISPSRELGVAIII
;
A
#
# COMPACT_ATOMS: atom_id res chain seq x y z
N MET A 1 16.88 10.12 -4.15
CA MET A 1 15.52 10.15 -4.72
C MET A 1 14.62 9.43 -3.75
N VAL A 2 13.65 10.13 -3.18
CA VAL A 2 12.53 9.50 -2.48
C VAL A 2 11.61 9.04 -3.59
N ASN A 3 11.62 7.74 -3.91
CA ASN A 3 10.68 7.20 -4.90
C ASN A 3 9.35 7.01 -4.18
N GLU A 4 8.45 7.96 -4.36
CA GLU A 4 7.08 7.88 -3.89
C GLU A 4 6.25 7.21 -4.99
N LEU A 5 5.75 5.99 -4.73
CA LEU A 5 4.87 5.29 -5.65
C LEU A 5 3.43 5.54 -5.21
N PHE A 6 2.55 5.85 -6.15
CA PHE A 6 1.12 5.93 -5.86
C PHE A 6 0.28 5.38 -7.00
N GLN A 7 -0.90 4.86 -6.67
CA GLN A 7 -1.84 4.37 -7.66
C GLN A 7 -3.28 4.45 -7.15
N TRP A 8 -4.18 4.87 -8.04
CA TRP A 8 -5.62 4.81 -7.82
C TRP A 8 -6.17 3.40 -8.03
N SER A 9 -7.13 3.01 -7.19
CA SER A 9 -7.99 1.86 -7.42
C SER A 9 -8.99 2.17 -8.53
N SER A 10 -9.16 1.23 -9.46
CA SER A 10 -10.12 1.36 -10.57
C SER A 10 -11.58 1.23 -10.14
N CYS A 11 -11.86 0.65 -8.96
CA CYS A 11 -13.20 0.24 -8.59
C CYS A 11 -13.73 0.83 -7.28
N SER A 12 -12.88 1.49 -6.48
CA SER A 12 -13.23 1.84 -5.10
C SER A 12 -12.99 3.29 -4.70
N GLY A 13 -12.36 4.10 -5.57
CA GLY A 13 -12.06 5.50 -5.28
C GLY A 13 -11.00 5.71 -4.20
N TRP A 14 -10.26 4.66 -3.83
CA TRP A 14 -9.09 4.74 -2.96
C TRP A 14 -7.81 4.99 -3.77
N ILE A 15 -6.86 5.70 -3.18
CA ILE A 15 -5.48 5.82 -3.63
C ILE A 15 -4.56 5.18 -2.60
N CYS A 16 -3.57 4.43 -3.07
CA CYS A 16 -2.50 3.87 -2.26
C CYS A 16 -1.26 4.69 -2.52
N LEU A 17 -0.59 5.12 -1.45
CA LEU A 17 0.66 5.85 -1.48
C LEU A 17 1.71 5.06 -0.71
N ALA A 18 2.82 4.74 -1.37
CA ALA A 18 4.01 4.21 -0.75
C ALA A 18 5.06 5.31 -0.65
N SER A 19 5.43 5.65 0.57
CA SER A 19 6.54 6.54 0.88
C SER A 19 7.67 5.73 1.51
N HIS A 20 8.88 6.28 1.52
CA HIS A 20 10.00 5.68 2.21
C HIS A 20 10.74 6.73 3.02
N GLU A 21 10.63 6.63 4.34
CA GLU A 21 11.32 7.50 5.28
C GLU A 21 12.58 6.80 5.81
N ARG A 22 13.70 7.52 5.93
CA ARG A 22 14.97 6.92 6.38
C ARG A 22 14.91 6.37 7.80
N ALA A 23 14.04 6.90 8.65
CA ALA A 23 13.95 6.52 10.06
C ALA A 23 13.01 5.31 10.27
N GLU A 24 11.92 5.22 9.51
CA GLU A 24 10.86 4.23 9.73
C GLU A 24 10.76 3.19 8.61
N GLY A 25 11.45 3.40 7.48
CA GLY A 25 11.42 2.52 6.31
C GLY A 25 10.28 2.84 5.34
N GLY A 26 9.84 1.84 4.59
CA GLY A 26 8.72 1.94 3.66
C GLY A 26 7.39 1.98 4.42
N GLN A 27 6.59 3.03 4.17
CA GLN A 27 5.26 3.22 4.73
C GLN A 27 4.20 3.22 3.65
N ILE A 28 3.04 2.67 3.99
CA ILE A 28 1.87 2.64 3.11
C ILE A 28 0.73 3.41 3.75
N ASN A 29 0.15 4.31 2.97
CA ASN A 29 -0.96 5.14 3.38
C ASN A 29 -2.05 5.07 2.32
N PHE A 30 -3.31 5.08 2.76
CA PHE A 30 -4.45 5.14 1.86
C PHE A 30 -5.19 6.45 2.02
N PHE A 31 -5.68 6.99 0.92
CA PHE A 31 -6.57 8.14 0.93
C PHE A 31 -7.80 7.89 0.07
N THR A 32 -8.92 8.49 0.43
CA THR A 32 -10.12 8.52 -0.41
C THR A 32 -9.96 9.55 -1.52
N HIS A 33 -10.80 9.46 -2.55
CA HIS A 33 -10.94 10.48 -3.59
C HIS A 33 -11.34 11.87 -3.06
N THR A 34 -11.83 11.97 -1.82
CA THR A 34 -12.15 13.23 -1.13
C THR A 34 -10.96 13.80 -0.36
N GLY A 35 -9.83 13.08 -0.29
CA GLY A 35 -8.62 13.50 0.42
C GLY A 35 -8.55 13.04 1.88
N GLU A 36 -9.49 12.22 2.35
CA GLU A 36 -9.46 11.67 3.71
C GLU A 36 -8.47 10.51 3.81
N LYS A 37 -7.63 10.51 4.84
CA LYS A 37 -6.65 9.44 5.10
C LYS A 37 -7.32 8.28 5.83
N SER A 38 -7.04 7.04 5.43
CA SER A 38 -7.45 5.86 6.21
C SER A 38 -6.63 5.77 7.49
N GLU A 39 -7.31 5.65 8.63
CA GLU A 39 -6.69 5.44 9.94
C GLU A 39 -6.27 3.98 10.17
N GLN A 40 -6.81 3.04 9.39
CA GLN A 40 -6.73 1.60 9.68
C GLN A 40 -5.58 0.88 8.96
N SER A 41 -4.86 1.54 8.05
CA SER A 41 -4.09 0.80 7.03
C SER A 41 -2.70 1.37 6.81
N VAL A 42 -1.97 1.58 7.92
CA VAL A 42 -0.54 1.90 7.87
C VAL A 42 0.27 0.62 8.02
N LEU A 43 1.00 0.28 6.97
CA LEU A 43 1.97 -0.81 6.98
C LEU A 43 3.38 -0.23 6.88
N THR A 44 4.22 -0.57 7.86
CA THR A 44 5.61 -0.13 7.93
C THR A 44 6.55 -1.32 7.81
N ARG A 45 7.54 -1.24 6.92
CA ARG A 45 8.62 -2.24 6.80
C ARG A 45 9.97 -1.56 6.61
N SER A 46 11.05 -2.22 7.01
CA SER A 46 12.42 -1.72 6.85
C SER A 46 12.93 -1.68 5.40
N VAL A 47 12.13 -2.14 4.44
CA VAL A 47 12.42 -2.18 3.01
C VAL A 47 11.42 -1.33 2.25
N ARG A 48 11.81 -0.85 1.07
CA ARG A 48 10.94 -0.03 0.21
C ARG A 48 9.95 -0.88 -0.59
N VAL A 49 8.81 -0.29 -0.92
CA VAL A 49 7.91 -0.81 -1.94
C VAL A 49 8.49 -0.51 -3.33
N THR A 50 8.41 -1.49 -4.21
CA THR A 50 8.89 -1.44 -5.59
C THR A 50 7.75 -1.47 -6.59
N VAL A 51 6.58 -1.99 -6.21
CA VAL A 51 5.38 -2.06 -7.06
C VAL A 51 4.11 -1.97 -6.23
N ILE A 52 3.10 -1.29 -6.80
CA ILE A 52 1.72 -1.24 -6.32
C ILE A 52 0.85 -1.84 -7.43
N ALA A 53 -0.07 -2.73 -7.08
CA ALA A 53 -1.03 -3.30 -8.02
C ALA A 53 -2.38 -3.52 -7.34
N TRP A 54 -3.40 -2.77 -7.75
CA TRP A 54 -4.76 -2.92 -7.25
C TRP A 54 -5.46 -4.13 -7.84
N HIS A 55 -6.27 -4.81 -7.03
CA HIS A 55 -7.23 -5.79 -7.51
C HIS A 55 -8.24 -5.10 -8.44
N PRO A 56 -8.63 -5.71 -9.57
CA PRO A 56 -9.44 -5.04 -10.59
C PRO A 56 -10.87 -4.71 -10.13
N SER A 57 -11.41 -5.46 -9.17
CA SER A 57 -12.81 -5.35 -8.72
C SER A 57 -13.00 -5.19 -7.22
N GLU A 58 -11.95 -5.28 -6.41
CA GLU A 58 -12.05 -5.19 -4.95
C GLU A 58 -11.09 -4.13 -4.41
N ALA A 59 -11.43 -3.55 -3.26
CA ALA A 59 -10.56 -2.58 -2.56
C ALA A 59 -9.41 -3.31 -1.84
N VAL A 60 -8.59 -4.02 -2.60
CA VAL A 60 -7.42 -4.77 -2.14
C VAL A 60 -6.24 -4.39 -3.03
N VAL A 61 -5.07 -4.20 -2.45
CA VAL A 61 -3.85 -3.85 -3.17
C VAL A 61 -2.73 -4.82 -2.81
N ALA A 62 -1.98 -5.22 -3.83
CA ALA A 62 -0.74 -5.94 -3.71
C ALA A 62 0.44 -4.97 -3.72
N LEU A 63 1.36 -5.17 -2.78
CA LEU A 63 2.58 -4.41 -2.62
C LEU A 63 3.76 -5.35 -2.76
N GLY A 64 4.60 -5.12 -3.76
CA GLY A 64 5.88 -5.82 -3.87
C GLY A 64 6.97 -5.01 -3.17
N TRP A 65 7.78 -5.70 -2.39
CA TRP A 65 8.86 -5.11 -1.60
C TRP A 65 10.22 -5.46 -2.18
N GLU A 66 11.23 -4.66 -1.86
CA GLU A 66 12.59 -4.84 -2.36
C GLU A 66 13.23 -6.18 -1.94
N ASP A 67 12.78 -6.77 -0.84
CA ASP A 67 13.22 -8.09 -0.36
C ASP A 67 12.52 -9.28 -1.03
N GLY A 68 11.71 -9.01 -2.07
CA GLY A 68 11.02 -10.04 -2.86
C GLY A 68 9.68 -10.47 -2.27
N TYR A 69 9.31 -10.00 -1.07
CA TYR A 69 8.02 -10.32 -0.48
C TYR A 69 6.89 -9.54 -1.13
N VAL A 70 5.69 -10.12 -1.09
CA VAL A 70 4.44 -9.45 -1.47
C VAL A 70 3.52 -9.38 -0.27
N THR A 71 2.82 -8.25 -0.12
CA THR A 71 1.76 -8.10 0.89
C THR A 71 0.47 -7.67 0.25
N LEU A 72 -0.63 -8.30 0.66
CA LEU A 72 -1.99 -7.90 0.31
C LEU A 72 -2.61 -7.14 1.48
N ILE A 73 -3.12 -5.95 1.22
CA ILE A 73 -3.81 -5.13 2.23
C ILE A 73 -5.04 -4.46 1.63
N SER A 74 -5.95 -4.02 2.50
CA SER A 74 -7.15 -3.26 2.13
C SER A 74 -7.25 -2.01 2.99
N PRO A 75 -7.65 -0.85 2.43
CA PRO A 75 -7.83 0.40 3.17
C PRO A 75 -8.95 0.37 4.23
N SER A 76 -9.89 -0.58 4.12
CA SER A 76 -11.09 -0.64 4.95
C SER A 76 -11.26 -1.97 5.69
N ARG A 77 -10.30 -2.89 5.53
CA ARG A 77 -10.32 -4.21 6.19
C ARG A 77 -8.91 -4.51 6.67
N GLU A 78 -8.83 -4.96 7.91
CA GLU A 78 -7.64 -5.60 8.45
C GLU A 78 -7.51 -6.99 7.80
N LEU A 79 -7.02 -7.02 6.55
CA LEU A 79 -6.71 -8.30 5.89
C LEU A 79 -5.39 -8.80 6.44
N GLY A 80 -5.39 -10.03 6.95
CA GLY A 80 -4.18 -10.70 7.42
C GLY A 80 -3.12 -10.71 6.33
N VAL A 81 -1.88 -10.44 6.73
CA VAL A 81 -0.69 -10.44 5.86
C VAL A 81 -0.58 -11.79 5.15
N ALA A 82 -1.01 -11.85 3.89
CA ALA A 82 -0.76 -13.01 3.05
C ALA A 82 0.69 -12.93 2.54
N ILE A 83 1.58 -13.74 3.11
CA ILE A 83 2.95 -13.96 2.63
C ILE A 83 2.87 -15.01 1.52
N ILE A 84 3.09 -14.61 0.27
CA ILE A 84 3.26 -15.56 -0.84
C ILE A 84 4.75 -15.57 -1.18
N ILE A 85 5.34 -16.77 -1.08
CA ILE A 85 6.75 -17.10 -1.29
C ILE A 85 7.01 -17.39 -2.77
#